data_AF-A0A354GXH5-F1
#
_entry.id   AF-A0A354GXH5-F1
#
_cell.length_a   1.000
_cell.length_b   1.000
_cell.length_c   1.000
_cell.angle_alpha   90.00
_cell.angle_beta   90.00
_cell.angle_gamma   90.00
#
_symmetry.space_group_name_H-M   'P 1'
#
loop_
_entity.id
_entity.type
_entity.pdbx_description
1 polymer ?
#
loop_
_entity_poly.entity_id
_entity_poly.type
_entity_poly.pdbx_seq_one_letter_code
_entity_poly.pdbx_strand_id
1 'polypeptide(L)'
;MAIVHVIQENVRGCRTVAFDEHAIRRMTERRVSEDEVLDALRNPDQTGLPTLPGRFRFRKNQSTRKWIDVIFEEDPTQIVVYSVWRKVQPTSGRAT
;
A
#
# COMPACT_ATOMS: atom_id res chain seq x y z
N MET A 1 1.80 -18.26 0.11
CA MET A 1 2.07 -16.87 -0.31
C MET A 1 2.93 -16.96 -1.56
N ALA A 2 2.46 -16.45 -2.69
CA ALA A 2 3.17 -16.53 -3.95
C ALA A 2 3.45 -15.10 -4.43
N ILE A 3 4.74 -14.76 -4.59
CA ILE A 3 5.15 -13.54 -5.26
C ILE A 3 4.87 -13.72 -6.74
N VAL A 4 4.10 -12.81 -7.32
CA VAL A 4 3.68 -12.89 -8.73
C VAL A 4 4.23 -11.75 -9.57
N HIS A 5 4.66 -10.66 -8.93
CA HIS A 5 5.17 -9.48 -9.61
C HIS A 5 6.28 -8.83 -8.77
N VAL A 6 7.36 -8.41 -9.41
CA VAL A 6 8.51 -7.78 -8.75
C VAL A 6 8.95 -6.57 -9.58
N ILE A 7 9.14 -5.44 -8.90
CA ILE A 7 9.65 -4.21 -9.48
C ILE A 7 11.05 -3.95 -8.93
N GLN A 8 11.99 -3.62 -9.82
CA GLN A 8 13.34 -3.21 -9.46
C GLN A 8 13.36 -1.71 -9.15
N GLU A 9 12.96 -1.37 -7.92
CA GLU A 9 12.88 0.02 -7.48
C GLU A 9 13.55 0.19 -6.12
N ASN A 10 14.38 1.22 -5.97
CA ASN A 10 15.02 1.52 -4.69
C ASN A 10 14.04 2.28 -3.80
N VAL A 11 13.60 1.62 -2.72
CA VAL A 11 12.62 2.14 -1.77
C VAL A 11 13.04 1.72 -0.36
N ARG A 12 13.21 2.71 0.53
CA ARG A 12 13.59 2.52 1.93
C ARG A 12 14.87 1.68 2.13
N GLY A 13 15.80 1.76 1.20
CA GLY A 13 17.05 1.00 1.23
C GLY A 13 16.93 -0.43 0.69
N CYS A 14 15.72 -0.91 0.40
CA CYS A 14 15.48 -2.14 -0.33
C CYS A 14 15.63 -1.89 -1.84
N ARG A 15 16.12 -2.89 -2.57
CA ARG A 15 16.36 -2.79 -4.02
C ARG A 15 15.18 -3.24 -4.88
N THR A 16 14.22 -3.92 -4.26
CA THR A 16 13.08 -4.51 -4.95
C THR A 16 11.82 -4.36 -4.13
N VAL A 17 10.70 -4.24 -4.84
CA VAL A 17 9.35 -4.30 -4.28
C VAL A 17 8.63 -5.46 -4.94
N ALA A 18 8.31 -6.47 -4.15
CA ALA A 18 7.60 -7.67 -4.56
C ALA A 18 6.13 -7.57 -4.15
N PHE A 19 5.24 -8.02 -5.04
CA PHE A 19 3.80 -8.07 -4.80
C PHE A 19 3.36 -9.53 -4.82
N ASP A 20 2.64 -9.91 -3.77
CA ASP A 20 1.97 -11.21 -3.77
C ASP A 20 0.69 -11.19 -4.62
N GLU A 21 0.18 -12.38 -4.93
CA GLU A 21 -1.07 -12.54 -5.71
C GLU A 21 -2.24 -11.77 -5.09
N HIS A 22 -2.31 -11.70 -3.76
CA HIS A 22 -3.38 -10.99 -3.07
C HIS A 22 -3.28 -9.48 -3.29
N ALA A 23 -2.09 -8.91 -3.19
CA ALA A 23 -1.82 -7.50 -3.42
C ALA A 23 -2.21 -7.09 -4.83
N ILE A 24 -1.75 -7.84 -5.85
CA ILE A 24 -2.10 -7.57 -7.25
C ILE A 24 -3.61 -7.60 -7.46
N ARG A 25 -4.30 -8.63 -6.97
CA ARG A 25 -5.76 -8.70 -7.05
C ARG A 25 -6.44 -7.49 -6.40
N ARG A 26 -5.98 -7.10 -5.20
CA ARG A 26 -6.54 -5.92 -4.50
C ARG A 26 -6.26 -4.61 -5.23
N MET A 27 -5.09 -4.46 -5.83
CA MET A 27 -4.73 -3.30 -6.64
C MET A 27 -5.65 -3.18 -7.84
N THR A 28 -5.89 -4.28 -8.57
CA THR A 28 -6.83 -4.30 -9.69
C THR A 28 -8.26 -3.98 -9.25
N GLU A 29 -8.78 -4.66 -8.23
CA GLU A 29 -10.14 -4.45 -7.69
C GLU A 29 -10.37 -2.98 -7.26
N ARG A 30 -9.33 -2.34 -6.72
CA ARG A 30 -9.42 -1.00 -6.12
C ARG A 30 -8.86 0.10 -7.03
N ARG A 31 -8.46 -0.26 -8.25
CA ARG A 31 -7.84 0.62 -9.24
C ARG A 31 -6.67 1.41 -8.64
N VAL A 32 -5.80 0.73 -7.90
CA VAL A 32 -4.57 1.32 -7.34
C VAL A 32 -3.40 0.94 -8.23
N SER A 33 -2.65 1.91 -8.72
CA SER A 33 -1.46 1.67 -9.55
C SER A 33 -0.24 1.34 -8.71
N GLU A 34 0.78 0.76 -9.36
CA GLU A 34 2.09 0.53 -8.74
C GLU A 34 2.73 1.83 -8.30
N ASP A 35 2.66 2.89 -9.10
CA ASP A 35 3.17 4.22 -8.74
C ASP A 35 2.56 4.76 -7.45
N GLU A 36 1.25 4.58 -7.26
CA GLU A 36 0.55 4.97 -6.02
C GLU A 36 1.09 4.17 -4.82
N VAL A 37 1.37 2.87 -4.99
CA VAL A 37 1.99 2.04 -3.94
C VAL A 37 3.42 2.48 -3.65
N LEU A 38 4.22 2.72 -4.68
CA LEU A 38 5.62 3.15 -4.54
C LEU A 38 5.70 4.52 -3.85
N ASP A 39 4.82 5.46 -4.19
CA ASP A 39 4.74 6.76 -3.50
C ASP A 39 4.37 6.58 -2.03
N ALA A 40 3.42 5.71 -1.70
CA ALA A 40 3.08 5.40 -0.31
C ALA A 40 4.23 4.74 0.48
N LEU A 41 5.05 3.91 -0.18
CA LEU A 41 6.21 3.30 0.45
C LEU A 41 7.37 4.28 0.62
N ARG A 42 7.55 5.24 -0.30
CA ARG A 42 8.62 6.25 -0.26
C ARG A 42 8.33 7.39 0.70
N ASN A 43 7.14 7.97 0.58
CA ASN A 43 6.73 9.19 1.27
C ASN A 43 5.34 9.01 1.90
N PRO A 44 5.20 8.15 2.93
CA PRO A 44 3.94 7.96 3.62
C PRO A 44 3.55 9.21 4.40
N ASP A 45 2.26 9.54 4.41
CA ASP A 45 1.71 10.59 5.28
C ASP A 45 1.49 10.10 6.71
N GLN A 46 1.24 8.78 6.88
CA GLN A 46 1.14 8.16 8.20
C GLN A 46 1.82 6.77 8.20
N THR A 47 2.52 6.49 9.29
CA THR A 47 3.21 5.22 9.57
C THR A 47 2.79 4.71 10.96
N GLY A 48 3.29 3.53 11.37
CA GLY A 48 3.01 2.98 12.71
C GLY A 48 1.54 2.60 12.96
N LEU A 49 0.77 2.42 11.89
CA LEU A 49 -0.64 2.11 12.00
C LEU A 49 -0.87 0.63 12.40
N PRO A 50 -1.94 0.31 13.16
CA PRO A 50 -2.20 -1.06 13.61
C PRO A 50 -2.29 -2.07 12.46
N THR A 51 -1.55 -3.17 12.60
CA THR A 51 -1.52 -4.31 11.67
C THR A 51 -1.03 -5.56 12.41
N LEU A 52 -0.88 -6.68 11.70
CA LEU A 52 -0.35 -7.92 12.27
C LEU A 52 1.13 -7.77 12.65
N PRO A 53 1.62 -8.50 13.68
CA PRO A 53 3.04 -8.49 14.04
C PRO A 53 3.95 -8.83 12.85
N GLY A 54 5.10 -8.16 12.78
CA GLY A 54 6.05 -8.30 11.67
C GLY A 54 5.65 -7.53 10.40
N ARG A 55 4.44 -6.97 10.33
CA ARG A 55 3.97 -6.17 9.20
C ARG A 55 3.98 -4.69 9.50
N PHE A 56 4.07 -3.92 8.42
CA PHE A 56 3.95 -2.48 8.42
C PHE A 56 2.70 -2.06 7.64
N ARG A 57 2.11 -0.95 8.06
CA ARG A 57 1.00 -0.32 7.35
C ARG A 57 1.29 1.15 7.16
N PHE A 58 1.50 1.53 5.90
CA PHE A 58 1.74 2.92 5.51
C PHE A 58 0.52 3.48 4.81
N ARG A 59 0.19 4.74 5.12
CA ARG A 59 -0.91 5.45 4.49
C ARG A 59 -0.40 6.58 3.62
N LYS A 60 -0.98 6.70 2.44
CA LYS A 60 -0.86 7.89 1.59
C LYS A 60 -2.24 8.50 1.35
N ASN A 61 -2.37 9.77 1.67
CA ASN A 61 -3.56 10.56 1.41
C ASN A 61 -3.50 11.05 -0.04
N GLN A 62 -4.58 10.82 -0.78
CA GLN A 62 -4.76 11.32 -2.14
C GLN A 62 -5.65 12.56 -2.17
N SER A 63 -6.50 12.70 -1.15
CA SER A 63 -7.23 13.92 -0.82
C SER A 63 -7.69 13.83 0.64
N THR A 64 -8.35 14.87 1.15
CA THR A 64 -8.91 14.90 2.52
C THR A 64 -9.81 13.71 2.84
N ARG A 65 -10.44 13.09 1.83
CA ARG A 65 -11.41 11.99 2.00
C ARG A 65 -11.00 10.71 1.31
N LYS A 66 -9.82 10.67 0.70
CA LYS A 66 -9.36 9.54 -0.11
C LYS A 66 -7.94 9.21 0.28
N TRP A 67 -7.70 7.96 0.61
CA TRP A 67 -6.37 7.47 0.93
C TRP A 67 -6.20 6.03 0.53
N ILE A 68 -4.94 5.62 0.42
CA ILE A 68 -4.54 4.23 0.30
C ILE A 68 -3.77 3.80 1.54
N ASP A 69 -3.97 2.55 1.96
CA ASP A 69 -3.16 1.88 2.95
C ASP A 69 -2.40 0.73 2.27
N VAL A 70 -1.08 0.74 2.38
CA VAL A 70 -0.20 -0.33 1.88
C VAL A 70 0.27 -1.15 3.07
N ILE A 71 -0.02 -2.45 3.05
CA ILE A 71 0.41 -3.42 4.05
C ILE A 71 1.53 -4.26 3.46
N PHE A 72 2.68 -4.23 4.10
CA PHE A 72 3.89 -4.89 3.62
C PHE A 72 4.72 -5.46 4.76
N GLU A 73 5.63 -6.35 4.44
CA GLU A 73 6.77 -6.72 5.28
C GLU A 73 8.04 -6.20 4.63
N GLU A 74 9.05 -5.95 5.45
CA GLU A 74 10.32 -5.40 5.03
C GLU A 74 11.42 -6.33 5.52
N ASP A 75 12.14 -6.92 4.59
CA ASP A 75 13.36 -7.68 4.83
C ASP A 75 14.56 -6.86 4.34
N PRO A 76 15.80 -7.15 4.77
CA PRO A 76 16.98 -6.38 4.39
C PRO A 76 17.25 -6.23 2.88
N THR A 77 16.60 -7.04 2.04
CA THR A 77 16.82 -7.09 0.58
C THR A 77 15.60 -6.65 -0.24
N GLN A 78 14.39 -6.75 0.33
CA GLN A 78 13.14 -6.60 -0.42
C GLN A 78 12.00 -6.11 0.47
N ILE A 79 11.09 -5.34 -0.13
CA ILE A 79 9.77 -5.07 0.44
C ILE A 79 8.79 -6.04 -0.18
N VAL A 80 7.97 -6.70 0.64
CA VAL A 80 6.90 -7.61 0.17
C VAL A 80 5.55 -7.00 0.49
N VAL A 81 4.85 -6.54 -0.53
CA VAL A 81 3.49 -6.00 -0.43
C VAL A 81 2.48 -7.14 -0.40
N TYR A 82 1.67 -7.18 0.67
CA TYR A 82 0.64 -8.19 0.91
C TYR A 82 -0.76 -7.71 0.52
N SER A 83 -1.06 -6.43 0.74
CA SER A 83 -2.40 -5.92 0.50
C SER A 83 -2.37 -4.41 0.35
N VAL A 84 -3.21 -3.91 -0.55
CA VAL A 84 -3.38 -2.48 -0.79
C VAL A 84 -4.84 -2.13 -0.64
N TRP A 85 -5.17 -1.25 0.29
CA TRP A 85 -6.54 -0.83 0.55
C TRP A 85 -6.72 0.58 0.01
N ARG A 86 -7.88 0.85 -0.59
CA ARG A 86 -8.30 2.19 -0.97
C ARG A 86 -9.56 2.51 -0.22
N LYS A 87 -9.58 3.64 0.48
CA LYS A 87 -10.77 4.13 1.17
C LYS A 87 -11.16 5.49 0.60
N VAL A 88 -12.47 5.66 0.42
CA VAL A 88 -13.11 6.92 0.09
C VAL A 88 -14.15 7.15 1.17
N GLN A 89 -14.00 8.21 1.95
CA GLN A 89 -15.02 8.59 2.92
C GLN A 89 -16.25 9.11 2.16
N PRO A 90 -17.44 8.51 2.34
CA PRO A 90 -18.64 9.02 1.69
C PRO A 90 -18.90 10.46 2.13
N THR A 91 -19.34 11.30 1.20
CA THR A 91 -19.98 12.57 1.55
C THR A 91 -21.15 12.24 2.45
N SER A 92 -21.11 12.65 3.71
CA SER A 92 -22.29 12.69 4.57
C SER A 92 -23.30 13.59 3.88
N GLY A 93 -24.21 12.98 3.12
CA GLY A 93 -25.36 13.67 2.55
C GLY A 93 -26.22 14.10 3.72
N ARG A 94 -26.15 15.37 4.09
CA ARG A 94 -27.18 16.00 4.89
C ARG A 94 -28.41 16.03 3.99
N ALA A 95 -29.28 15.04 4.14
CA ALA A 95 -30.63 15.12 3.63
C ALA A 95 -31.28 16.35 4.26
N THR A 96 -31.49 17.38 3.45
CA THR A 96 -32.39 18.49 3.75
C THR A 96 -33.80 18.08 3.36
#